data_AF-U6LQ78-F1
#
_entry.id   AF-U6LQ78-F1
#
_cell.length_a   1.000
_cell.length_b   1.000
_cell.length_c   1.000
_cell.angle_alpha   90.00
_cell.angle_beta   90.00
_cell.angle_gamma   90.00
#
_symmetry.space_group_name_H-M   'P 1'
#
loop_
_entity.id
_entity.type
_entity.pdbx_description
1 polymer ?
#
loop_
_entity_poly.entity_id
_entity_poly.type
_entity_poly.pdbx_seq_one_letter_code
_entity_poly.pdbx_strand_id
1 'polypeptide(L)'
;MLTSSYLTPNGVVDMACDPFQVTKRAAEDTERLCHSHYGRCPQIKIWNVNGAHFASVPQYLYYILSELLKTLSQAAPQYQTAPEISDPLLPPVQLLVAGDEHSVSIRVKQQQQQQQQQQQQQQQQQQQRQQ
;
A
#
# COMPACT_ATOMS: atom_id res chain seq x y z
N MET A 1 -6.94 -16.40 16.47
CA MET A 1 -8.30 -16.73 16.94
C MET A 1 -9.28 -15.82 16.21
N LEU A 2 -10.28 -16.38 15.52
CA LEU A 2 -11.35 -15.60 14.90
C LEU A 2 -12.24 -15.09 16.03
N THR A 3 -12.27 -13.78 16.29
CA THR A 3 -13.18 -13.22 17.29
C THR A 3 -14.59 -13.21 16.73
N SER A 4 -15.59 -13.49 17.58
CA SER A 4 -17.02 -13.62 17.22
C SER A 4 -17.60 -12.42 16.46
N SER A 5 -16.95 -11.27 16.49
CA SER A 5 -17.31 -10.04 15.77
C SER A 5 -17.10 -10.09 14.25
N TYR A 6 -16.43 -11.12 13.73
CA TYR A 6 -16.17 -11.29 12.29
C TYR A 6 -17.08 -12.34 11.62
N LEU A 7 -18.00 -12.95 12.36
CA LEU A 7 -18.93 -13.92 11.81
C LEU A 7 -20.21 -13.21 11.38
N THR A 8 -20.46 -13.18 10.06
CA THR A 8 -21.76 -12.81 9.50
C THR A 8 -22.76 -13.95 9.75
N PRO A 9 -24.06 -13.75 9.51
CA PRO A 9 -25.04 -14.85 9.52
C PRO A 9 -24.65 -16.03 8.62
N ASN A 10 -23.79 -15.78 7.62
CA ASN A 10 -23.28 -16.77 6.68
C ASN A 10 -21.87 -17.29 7.05
N GLY A 11 -21.43 -17.10 8.30
CA GLY A 11 -20.11 -17.51 8.77
C GLY A 11 -19.04 -16.48 8.43
N VAL A 12 -17.97 -16.89 7.74
CA VAL A 12 -16.84 -15.98 7.40
C VAL A 12 -17.06 -15.21 6.09
N VAL A 13 -18.10 -15.57 5.33
CA VAL A 13 -18.43 -14.95 4.05
C VAL A 13 -19.35 -13.76 4.26
N ASP A 14 -18.92 -12.59 3.80
CA ASP A 14 -19.73 -11.39 3.71
C ASP A 14 -20.25 -11.26 2.27
N MET A 15 -21.57 -11.41 2.09
CA MET A 15 -22.21 -11.34 0.77
C MET A 15 -22.26 -9.91 0.22
N ALA A 16 -22.03 -8.90 1.08
CA ALA A 16 -22.00 -7.49 0.72
C ALA A 16 -20.69 -6.85 1.19
N CYS A 17 -19.57 -7.57 1.02
CA CYS A 17 -18.25 -7.09 1.41
C CYS A 17 -17.92 -5.80 0.64
N ASP A 18 -17.64 -4.73 1.39
CA ASP A 18 -17.10 -3.48 0.83
C ASP A 18 -15.55 -3.56 0.82
N PRO A 19 -14.92 -3.80 -0.36
CA PRO A 19 -13.47 -3.88 -0.48
C PRO A 19 -12.78 -2.55 -0.14
N PHE A 20 -13.46 -1.42 -0.31
CA PHE A 20 -12.89 -0.11 0.02
C PHE A 20 -12.76 0.04 1.55
N GLN A 21 -13.74 -0.38 2.34
CA GLN A 21 -13.61 -0.36 3.80
C GLN A 21 -12.52 -1.30 4.29
N VAL A 22 -12.42 -2.50 3.72
CA VAL A 22 -11.36 -3.45 4.07
C VAL A 22 -9.99 -2.86 3.73
N THR A 23 -9.85 -2.23 2.56
CA THR A 23 -8.61 -1.57 2.14
C THR A 23 -8.24 -0.41 3.03
N LYS A 24 -9.22 0.42 3.41
CA LYS A 24 -9.04 1.54 4.32
C LYS A 24 -8.53 1.07 5.68
N ARG A 25 -9.15 0.04 6.24
CA ARG A 25 -8.73 -0.54 7.52
C ARG A 25 -7.30 -1.09 7.46
N ALA A 26 -6.97 -1.87 6.43
CA ALA A 26 -5.62 -2.40 6.25
C ALA A 26 -4.56 -1.30 6.13
N ALA A 27 -4.89 -0.18 5.46
CA ALA A 27 -4.03 0.99 5.37
C ALA A 27 -3.82 1.67 6.73
N GLU A 28 -4.89 1.99 7.45
CA GLU A 28 -4.81 2.63 8.78
C GLU A 28 -4.00 1.79 9.77
N ASP A 29 -4.23 0.48 9.80
CA ASP A 29 -3.49 -0.44 10.68
C ASP A 29 -2.02 -0.54 10.26
N THR A 30 -1.72 -0.50 8.97
CA THR A 30 -0.33 -0.47 8.46
C THR A 30 0.37 0.84 8.78
N GLU A 31 -0.30 1.99 8.65
CA GLU A 31 0.27 3.29 8.99
C GLU A 31 0.67 3.34 10.47
N ARG A 32 -0.21 2.88 11.36
CA ARG A 32 0.09 2.78 12.81
C ARG A 32 1.29 1.89 13.08
N LEU A 33 1.35 0.73 12.42
CA LEU A 33 2.48 -0.20 12.55
C LEU A 33 3.77 0.46 12.07
N CYS A 34 3.77 1.08 10.89
CA CYS A 34 4.95 1.72 10.32
C CYS A 34 5.46 2.88 11.18
N HIS A 35 4.56 3.73 11.70
CA HIS A 35 4.93 4.78 12.64
C HIS A 35 5.52 4.22 13.93
N SER A 36 4.95 3.15 14.48
CA SER A 36 5.46 2.53 15.70
C SER A 36 6.83 1.86 15.52
N HIS A 37 7.08 1.24 14.36
CA HIS A 37 8.31 0.46 14.12
C HIS A 37 9.45 1.28 13.52
N TYR A 38 9.15 2.22 12.62
CA TYR A 38 10.15 2.96 11.85
C TYR A 38 10.15 4.48 12.14
N GLY A 39 9.24 4.96 12.99
CA GLY A 39 9.07 6.39 13.30
C GLY A 39 8.45 7.22 12.18
N ARG A 40 8.29 6.64 10.99
CA ARG A 40 7.76 7.31 9.79
C ARG A 40 6.98 6.33 8.90
N CYS A 41 6.02 6.82 8.12
CA CYS A 41 5.21 6.03 7.20
C CYS A 41 4.95 6.82 5.90
N PRO A 42 4.99 6.21 4.69
CA PRO A 42 4.51 6.87 3.50
C PRO A 42 3.01 7.16 3.61
N GLN A 43 2.59 8.32 3.13
CA GLN A 43 1.16 8.64 3.09
C GLN A 43 0.42 7.64 2.19
N ILE A 44 -0.59 6.95 2.73
CA ILE A 44 -1.42 6.04 1.94
C ILE A 44 -2.68 6.78 1.46
N LYS A 45 -2.84 6.90 0.14
CA LYS A 45 -4.00 7.54 -0.50
C LYS A 45 -4.86 6.48 -1.18
N ILE A 46 -6.13 6.43 -0.82
CA ILE A 46 -7.07 5.42 -1.31
C ILE A 46 -8.21 6.12 -2.05
N TRP A 47 -8.52 5.66 -3.25
CA TRP A 47 -9.64 6.12 -4.06
C TRP A 47 -10.61 4.99 -4.33
N ASN A 48 -11.90 5.27 -4.16
CA ASN A 48 -12.98 4.39 -4.54
C ASN A 48 -13.56 4.85 -5.87
N VAL A 49 -13.57 3.98 -6.88
CA VAL A 49 -14.07 4.34 -8.22
C VAL A 49 -15.59 4.27 -8.29
N ASN A 50 -16.20 3.24 -7.71
CA ASN A 50 -17.61 2.96 -7.94
C ASN A 50 -18.37 2.35 -6.75
N GLY A 51 -17.76 2.23 -5.56
CA GLY A 51 -18.46 1.72 -4.38
C GLY A 51 -18.95 0.28 -4.56
N ALA A 52 -18.15 -0.55 -5.22
CA ALA A 52 -18.49 -1.95 -5.49
C ALA A 52 -18.69 -2.73 -4.20
N HIS A 53 -19.67 -3.65 -4.21
CA HIS A 53 -19.86 -4.64 -3.16
C HIS A 53 -19.88 -6.01 -3.83
N PHE A 54 -19.25 -7.00 -3.19
CA PHE A 54 -19.20 -8.35 -3.73
C PHE A 54 -19.18 -9.39 -2.61
N ALA A 55 -19.57 -10.62 -2.93
CA ALA A 55 -19.48 -11.71 -1.98
C ALA A 55 -18.02 -12.13 -1.79
N SER A 56 -17.48 -11.96 -0.58
CA SER A 56 -16.09 -12.26 -0.27
C SER A 56 -15.90 -12.62 1.20
N VAL A 57 -14.71 -13.09 1.55
CA VAL A 57 -14.27 -13.23 2.94
C VAL A 57 -13.39 -12.02 3.26
N PRO A 58 -13.90 -11.00 4.00
CA PRO A 58 -13.16 -9.75 4.25
C PRO A 58 -11.78 -9.98 4.88
N GLN A 59 -11.66 -11.03 5.69
CA GLN A 59 -10.43 -11.39 6.38
C GLN A 59 -9.28 -11.71 5.40
N TYR A 60 -9.54 -12.43 4.31
CA TYR A 60 -8.49 -12.75 3.33
C TYR A 60 -8.03 -11.51 2.59
N LEU A 61 -8.97 -10.65 2.20
CA LEU A 61 -8.67 -9.39 1.55
C LEU A 61 -7.82 -8.49 2.47
N TYR A 62 -8.20 -8.39 3.74
CA TYR A 62 -7.43 -7.65 4.75
C TYR A 62 -5.99 -8.16 4.87
N TYR A 63 -5.79 -9.49 4.95
CA TYR A 63 -4.46 -10.08 5.07
C TYR A 63 -3.58 -9.77 3.85
N ILE A 64 -4.11 -9.98 2.64
CA ILE A 64 -3.37 -9.73 1.40
C ILE A 64 -2.94 -8.25 1.33
N LEU A 65 -3.86 -7.34 1.63
CA LEU A 65 -3.59 -5.90 1.60
C LEU A 65 -2.59 -5.48 2.68
N SER A 66 -2.72 -6.01 3.90
CA SER A 66 -1.80 -5.70 5.00
C SER A 66 -0.38 -6.13 4.68
N GLU A 67 -0.18 -7.34 4.14
CA GLU A 67 1.15 -7.82 3.76
C GLU A 67 1.74 -6.99 2.62
N LEU A 68 0.95 -6.71 1.58
CA LEU A 68 1.38 -5.86 0.46
C LEU A 68 1.82 -4.46 0.95
N LEU A 69 1.00 -3.80 1.77
CA LEU A 69 1.27 -2.45 2.26
C LEU A 69 2.50 -2.39 3.17
N LYS A 70 2.73 -3.40 4.02
CA LYS A 70 3.94 -3.51 4.84
C LYS A 70 5.19 -3.62 3.96
N THR A 71 5.15 -4.46 2.93
CA THR A 71 6.28 -4.62 2.01
C THR A 71 6.59 -3.32 1.28
N LEU A 72 5.57 -2.62 0.78
CA LEU A 72 5.74 -1.33 0.10
C LEU A 72 6.30 -0.24 1.02
N SER A 73 5.83 -0.20 2.26
CA SER A 73 6.31 0.74 3.28
C SER A 73 7.77 0.47 3.66
N GLN A 74 8.18 -0.79 3.76
CA GLN A 74 9.59 -1.16 4.00
C GLN A 74 10.50 -0.85 2.82
N ALA A 75 10.03 -1.04 1.59
CA ALA A 75 10.82 -0.88 0.38
C ALA A 75 11.02 0.59 -0.05
N ALA A 76 10.44 1.57 0.64
CA ALA A 76 10.64 2.96 0.27
C ALA A 76 12.11 3.38 0.48
N PRO A 77 12.84 3.79 -0.58
CA PRO A 77 14.31 3.94 -0.54
C PRO A 77 14.81 5.00 0.46
N GLN A 78 13.94 5.92 0.85
CA GLN A 78 14.25 7.02 1.77
C GLN A 78 14.34 6.59 3.24
N TYR A 79 13.97 5.35 3.58
CA TYR A 79 14.21 4.81 4.93
C TYR A 79 15.70 4.55 5.22
N GLN A 80 16.52 4.32 4.20
CA GLN A 80 17.92 3.91 4.37
C GLN A 80 18.95 5.01 4.02
N THR A 81 18.59 6.03 3.25
CA THR A 81 19.58 6.95 2.65
C THR A 81 19.37 8.45 2.91
N ALA A 82 18.28 8.87 3.56
CA ALA A 82 18.04 10.30 3.79
C ALA A 82 18.76 10.77 5.08
N PRO A 83 19.70 11.75 5.00
CA PRO A 83 20.24 12.40 6.18
C PRO A 83 19.13 13.13 6.94
N GLU A 84 19.22 13.12 8.28
CA GLU A 84 18.24 13.59 9.28
C GLU A 84 17.62 15.00 9.04
N ILE A 85 18.21 15.78 8.14
CA ILE A 85 17.93 17.21 7.91
C ILE A 85 17.21 17.46 6.58
N SER A 86 17.25 16.50 5.65
CA SER A 86 16.46 16.57 4.41
C SER A 86 15.18 15.79 4.65
N ASP A 87 14.04 16.46 4.64
CA ASP A 87 12.73 15.85 4.82
C ASP A 87 12.05 15.68 3.45
N PRO A 88 12.50 14.74 2.58
CA PRO A 88 11.70 14.38 1.43
C PRO A 88 10.53 13.57 1.98
N LEU A 89 9.35 14.17 1.99
CA LEU A 89 8.09 13.47 2.20
C LEU A 89 8.12 12.13 1.45
N LEU A 90 8.00 11.03 2.19
CA LEU A 90 7.96 9.68 1.63
C LEU A 90 6.95 9.65 0.47
N PRO A 91 7.31 9.09 -0.69
CA PRO A 91 6.41 9.12 -1.83
C PRO A 91 5.12 8.38 -1.45
N PRO A 92 3.95 8.98 -1.73
CA PRO A 92 2.69 8.40 -1.29
C PRO A 92 2.43 7.08 -2.02
N VAL A 93 1.87 6.12 -1.28
CA VAL A 93 1.33 4.89 -1.85
C VAL A 93 -0.11 5.17 -2.29
N GLN A 94 -0.41 4.88 -3.54
CA GLN A 94 -1.70 5.15 -4.17
C GLN A 94 -2.46 3.84 -4.38
N LEU A 95 -3.65 3.70 -3.79
CA LEU A 95 -4.54 2.56 -3.97
C LEU A 95 -5.82 2.99 -4.67
N LEU A 96 -6.15 2.31 -5.75
CA LEU A 96 -7.41 2.47 -6.46
C LEU A 96 -8.23 1.19 -6.30
N VAL A 97 -9.41 1.32 -5.71
CA VAL A 97 -10.36 0.21 -5.54
C VAL A 97 -11.49 0.40 -6.54
N ALA A 98 -11.67 -0.58 -7.40
CA ALA A 98 -12.76 -0.66 -8.37
C ALA A 98 -13.28 -2.09 -8.43
N GLY A 99 -14.56 -2.28 -8.68
CA GLY A 99 -15.10 -3.63 -8.85
C GLY A 99 -16.52 -3.67 -9.33
N ASP A 100 -17.10 -4.85 -9.36
CA ASP A 100 -18.51 -5.10 -9.61
C ASP A 100 -18.97 -6.25 -8.70
N GLU A 101 -20.16 -6.80 -8.96
CA GLU A 101 -20.74 -7.88 -8.17
C GLU A 101 -19.98 -9.22 -8.31
N HIS A 102 -19.07 -9.33 -9.29
CA HIS A 102 -18.36 -10.57 -9.62
C HIS A 102 -16.87 -10.49 -9.34
N SER A 103 -16.27 -9.31 -9.42
CA SER A 103 -14.83 -9.13 -9.31
C SER A 103 -14.44 -7.78 -8.70
N VAL A 104 -13.31 -7.77 -7.99
CA VAL A 104 -12.72 -6.55 -7.43
C VAL A 104 -11.27 -6.44 -7.90
N SER A 105 -10.91 -5.27 -8.39
CA SER A 105 -9.57 -4.88 -8.79
C SER A 105 -9.03 -3.81 -7.85
N ILE A 106 -7.93 -4.12 -7.16
CA ILE A 106 -7.20 -3.17 -6.32
C ILE A 106 -5.87 -2.89 -6.97
N ARG A 107 -5.71 -1.68 -7.51
CA ARG A 107 -4.46 -1.25 -8.14
C ARG A 107 -3.62 -0.47 -7.16
N VAL A 108 -2.38 -0.88 -6.97
CA VAL A 108 -1.42 -0.19 -6.11
C VAL A 108 -0.31 0.43 -6.94
N LYS A 109 -0.03 1.71 -6.68
CA LYS A 109 1.02 2.48 -7.36
C LYS A 109 1.88 3.17 -6.31
N GLN A 110 3.18 2.93 -6.36
CA GLN A 110 4.17 3.60 -5.52
C GLN A 110 5.06 4.46 -6.41
N GLN A 111 5.15 5.75 -6.12
CA GLN A 111 5.97 6.67 -6.90
C GLN A 111 7.43 6.59 -6.42
N GLN A 112 8.21 5.69 -6.99
CA GLN A 112 9.65 5.70 -6.73
C GLN A 112 10.24 6.98 -7.36
N GLN A 113 10.77 7.89 -6.54
CA GLN A 113 11.48 9.05 -7.07
C GLN A 113 12.68 8.58 -7.91
N GLN A 114 12.88 9.24 -9.05
CA GLN A 114 13.84 8.96 -10.12
C GLN A 114 15.34 8.92 -9.70
N GLN A 115 15.67 8.85 -8.41
CA GLN A 115 17.06 8.84 -7.94
C GLN A 115 17.86 7.65 -8.48
N GLN A 116 17.26 6.46 -8.65
CA GLN A 116 17.96 5.34 -9.32
C GLN A 116 18.22 5.61 -10.81
N GLN A 117 17.29 6.24 -11.53
CA GLN A 117 17.49 6.59 -12.94
C GLN A 117 18.52 7.71 -13.11
N GLN A 118 18.53 8.72 -12.23
CA GLN A 118 19.55 9.77 -12.24
C GLN A 118 20.94 9.24 -11.86
N GLN A 119 21.05 8.33 -10.88
CA GLN A 119 22.32 7.69 -10.57
C GLN A 119 22.84 6.81 -11.71
N GLN A 120 21.97 6.03 -12.38
CA GLN A 120 22.35 5.24 -13.55
C GLN A 120 22.75 6.13 -14.74
N GLN A 121 22.02 7.22 -15.00
CA GLN A 121 22.37 8.17 -16.05
C GLN A 121 23.67 8.92 -15.74
N GLN A 122 23.91 9.32 -14.49
CA GLN A 122 25.17 9.95 -14.07
C GLN A 122 26.36 9.00 -14.15
N GLN A 123 26.18 7.72 -13.78
CA GLN A 123 27.23 6.70 -13.96
C GLN A 123 27.53 6.44 -15.45
N GLN A 124 26.50 6.38 -16.30
CA GLN A 124 26.70 6.25 -17.75
C GLN A 124 27.39 7.47 -18.37
N GLN A 125 27.03 8.69 -17.95
CA GLN A 125 27.69 9.91 -18.42
C GLN A 125 29.13 10.06 -17.90
N GLN A 126 29.44 9.55 -16.70
CA GLN A 126 30.82 9.54 -16.20
C GLN A 126 31.70 8.53 -16.96
N GLN A 127 31.16 7.36 -17.31
CA GLN A 127 31.88 6.38 -18.14
C GLN A 127 32.14 6.87 -19.57
N GLN A 128 31.20 7.62 -20.16
CA GLN A 128 31.37 8.21 -21.49
C GLN A 128 32.37 9.39 -21.53
N ARG A 129 32.63 10.06 -20.40
CA ARG A 129 33.63 11.15 -20.32
C ARG A 129 35.05 10.68 -20.06
N GLN A 130 35.26 9.40 -19.77
CA GLN A 130 36.59 8.81 -19.53
C GLN A 130 37.13 8.01 -20.72
N GLN A 131 36.44 8.06 -21.87
CA GLN A 131 36.90 7.55 -23.17
C GLN A 131 37.15 8.73 -24.12
#